data_AF-A0A8J1ZHK1-F1
#
_entry.id   AF-A0A8J1ZHK1-F1
#
_cell.length_a   1.000
_cell.length_b   1.000
_cell.length_c   1.000
_cell.angle_alpha   90.00
_cell.angle_beta   90.00
_cell.angle_gamma   90.00
#
_symmetry.space_group_name_H-M   'P 1'
#
loop_
_entity.id
_entity.type
_entity.pdbx_description
1 polymer ?
#
loop_
_entity_poly.entity_id
_entity_poly.type
_entity_poly.pdbx_seq_one_letter_code
_entity_poly.pdbx_strand_id
1 'polypeptide(L)'
;MAPSSSRAPPLPNKSSGTHYDTLGVGKSAGGDEIKKQYRKLALKWHPDKNKGSREAEETFKRVAEAYSVLQDAQKRKEYDAQILAAGRDSS
;
A
#
# COMPACT_ATOMS: atom_id res chain seq x y z
N MET A 1 -32.45 -8.45 13.22
CA MET A 1 -32.06 -7.37 12.30
C MET A 1 -30.68 -6.87 12.74
N ALA A 2 -29.63 -7.12 11.95
CA ALA A 2 -28.28 -6.60 12.23
C ALA A 2 -28.04 -5.35 11.37
N PRO A 3 -27.58 -4.22 11.93
CA PRO A 3 -27.30 -3.04 11.13
C PRO A 3 -26.03 -3.21 10.29
N SER A 4 -26.16 -2.78 9.04
CA SER A 4 -25.19 -2.75 7.95
C SER A 4 -23.73 -2.52 8.38
N SER A 5 -22.90 -3.54 8.16
CA SER A 5 -21.45 -3.45 8.26
C SER A 5 -20.94 -2.60 7.10
N SER A 6 -20.72 -1.30 7.34
CA SER A 6 -19.84 -0.49 6.49
C SER A 6 -18.40 -0.95 6.72
N ARG A 7 -18.07 -2.14 6.20
CA ARG A 7 -16.73 -2.71 6.32
C ARG A 7 -15.81 -1.89 5.43
N ALA A 8 -15.12 -0.91 6.02
CA ALA A 8 -13.89 -0.39 5.43
C ALA A 8 -13.01 -1.59 5.06
N PRO A 9 -12.30 -1.56 3.91
CA PRO A 9 -11.39 -2.64 3.56
C PRO A 9 -10.44 -2.85 4.75
N PRO A 10 -10.27 -4.10 5.23
CA PRO A 10 -9.31 -4.37 6.29
C PRO A 10 -7.96 -3.82 5.85
N LEU A 11 -7.28 -3.14 6.79
CA LEU A 11 -5.94 -2.61 6.58
C LEU A 11 -5.05 -3.75 6.04
N PRO A 12 -4.13 -3.46 5.10
CA PRO A 12 -3.26 -4.49 4.51
C PRO A 12 -2.51 -5.24 5.62
N ASN A 13 -2.57 -6.56 5.54
CA ASN A 13 -2.24 -7.48 6.61
C ASN A 13 -0.77 -7.34 7.04
N LYS A 14 -0.55 -7.17 8.34
CA LYS A 14 0.74 -6.83 8.98
C LYS A 14 1.78 -7.96 9.01
N SER A 15 1.78 -8.91 8.07
CA SER A 15 2.61 -10.12 8.18
C SER A 15 3.46 -10.49 6.96
N SER A 16 3.39 -9.74 5.84
CA SER A 16 4.31 -9.92 4.70
C SER A 16 4.11 -8.81 3.65
N GLY A 17 3.97 -7.58 4.13
CA GLY A 17 3.45 -6.46 3.34
C GLY A 17 4.49 -5.83 2.43
N THR A 18 4.71 -6.39 1.24
CA THR A 18 5.44 -5.68 0.18
C THR A 18 4.78 -4.32 -0.13
N HIS A 19 5.49 -3.42 -0.80
CA HIS A 19 4.93 -2.12 -1.19
C HIS A 19 3.64 -2.30 -2.04
N TYR A 20 3.55 -3.39 -2.79
CA TYR A 20 2.36 -3.77 -3.55
C TYR A 20 1.16 -4.05 -2.63
N ASP A 21 1.37 -4.81 -1.55
CA ASP A 21 0.32 -5.15 -0.58
C ASP A 21 -0.17 -3.90 0.17
N THR A 22 0.73 -2.98 0.48
CA THR A 22 0.40 -1.68 1.11
C THR A 22 -0.58 -0.86 0.27
N LEU A 23 -0.42 -0.89 -1.05
CA LEU A 23 -1.32 -0.23 -2.01
C LEU A 23 -2.54 -1.09 -2.37
N GLY A 24 -2.61 -2.34 -1.89
CA GLY A 24 -3.63 -3.31 -2.26
C GLY A 24 -3.57 -3.72 -3.74
N VAL A 25 -2.38 -3.68 -4.34
CA VAL A 25 -2.16 -4.07 -5.74
C VAL A 25 -1.36 -5.37 -5.81
N GLY A 26 -1.51 -6.09 -6.92
CA GLY A 26 -0.67 -7.26 -7.20
C GLY A 26 0.76 -6.85 -7.57
N LYS A 27 1.72 -7.75 -7.40
CA LYS A 27 3.11 -7.58 -7.86
C LYS A 27 3.20 -7.31 -9.37
N SER A 28 2.24 -7.86 -10.12
CA SER A 28 2.08 -7.66 -11.56
C SER A 28 1.42 -6.33 -11.94
N ALA A 29 1.07 -5.48 -10.97
CA ALA A 29 0.41 -4.21 -11.24
C ALA A 29 1.32 -3.26 -12.03
N GLY A 30 0.76 -2.66 -13.08
CA GLY A 30 1.42 -1.60 -13.85
C GLY A 30 1.39 -0.26 -13.10
N GLY A 31 2.20 0.69 -13.57
CA GLY A 31 2.23 2.05 -13.02
C GLY A 31 0.85 2.73 -12.99
N ASP A 32 0.02 2.49 -14.01
CA ASP A 32 -1.37 2.98 -14.06
C ASP A 32 -2.24 2.45 -12.92
N GLU A 33 -2.17 1.15 -12.63
CA GLU A 33 -2.92 0.52 -11.54
C GLU A 33 -2.47 1.07 -10.17
N ILE A 34 -1.15 1.12 -9.96
CA ILE A 34 -0.53 1.68 -8.75
C ILE A 34 -0.99 3.12 -8.50
N LYS A 35 -0.94 3.96 -9.54
CA LYS A 35 -1.38 5.37 -9.46
C LYS A 35 -2.89 5.50 -9.22
N LYS A 36 -3.70 4.58 -9.76
CA LYS A 36 -5.14 4.55 -9.55
C LYS A 36 -5.50 4.19 -8.10
N GLN A 37 -4.87 3.16 -7.53
CA GLN A 37 -5.12 2.78 -6.14
C GLN A 37 -4.57 3.80 -5.15
N TYR A 38 -3.36 4.32 -5.38
CA TYR A 38 -2.79 5.40 -4.57
C TYR A 38 -3.75 6.59 -4.45
N ARG A 39 -4.32 7.06 -5.57
CA ARG A 39 -5.29 8.17 -5.56
C ARG A 39 -6.54 7.85 -4.74
N LYS A 40 -7.09 6.63 -4.85
CA LYS A 40 -8.27 6.21 -4.07
C LYS A 40 -7.97 6.17 -2.57
N LEU A 41 -6.82 5.63 -2.18
CA LEU A 41 -6.38 5.54 -0.79
C LEU A 41 -6.04 6.92 -0.21
N ALA A 42 -5.33 7.76 -0.96
CA ALA A 42 -4.98 9.12 -0.57
C ALA A 42 -6.22 9.98 -0.30
N LEU A 43 -7.27 9.85 -1.11
CA LEU A 43 -8.55 10.54 -0.89
C LEU A 43 -9.32 9.97 0.32
N LYS A 44 -9.24 8.65 0.54
CA LYS A 44 -9.91 7.98 1.65
C LYS A 44 -9.27 8.32 2.99
N TRP A 45 -7.94 8.34 3.04
CA TRP A 45 -7.12 8.60 4.21
C TRP A 45 -6.58 10.03 4.27
N HIS A 46 -7.14 10.94 3.46
CA HIS A 46 -6.66 12.32 3.35
C HIS A 46 -6.68 13.02 4.72
N PRO A 47 -5.61 13.72 5.12
CA PRO A 47 -5.54 14.38 6.44
C PRO A 47 -6.63 15.44 6.62
N ASP A 48 -7.05 16.10 5.54
CA ASP A 48 -8.12 17.11 5.62
C ASP A 48 -9.49 16.51 6.00
N LYS A 49 -9.78 15.29 5.54
CA LYS A 49 -11.03 14.58 5.85
C LYS A 49 -10.95 13.74 7.13
N ASN A 50 -9.74 13.34 7.51
CA ASN A 50 -9.46 12.45 8.64
C ASN A 50 -8.66 13.17 9.73
N LYS A 51 -9.04 14.41 10.07
CA LYS A 51 -8.40 15.21 11.12
C LYS A 51 -8.50 14.45 12.45
N GLY A 52 -7.35 14.06 13.00
CA GLY A 52 -7.25 13.37 14.30
C GLY A 52 -7.25 11.83 14.25
N SER A 53 -7.30 11.21 13.07
CA SER A 53 -7.15 9.75 12.96
C SER A 53 -5.68 9.33 12.83
N ARG A 54 -5.12 8.77 13.90
CA ARG A 54 -3.77 8.18 13.90
C ARG A 54 -3.61 7.11 12.82
N GLU A 55 -4.64 6.29 12.64
CA GLU A 55 -4.64 5.22 11.62
C GLU A 55 -4.58 5.78 10.20
N ALA A 56 -5.30 6.88 9.92
CA ALA A 56 -5.27 7.54 8.62
C ALA A 56 -3.88 8.10 8.31
N GLU A 57 -3.25 8.72 9.30
CA GLU A 57 -1.90 9.27 9.18
C GLU A 57 -0.86 8.17 8.92
N GLU A 58 -0.89 7.07 9.69
CA GLU A 58 0.00 5.92 9.46
C GLU A 58 -0.22 5.28 8.09
N THR A 59 -1.49 5.04 7.72
CA THR A 59 -1.81 4.41 6.44
C THR A 59 -1.40 5.29 5.27
N PHE A 60 -1.66 6.60 5.35
CA PHE A 60 -1.26 7.56 4.32
C PHE A 60 0.25 7.59 4.12
N LYS A 61 1.03 7.60 5.22
CA LYS A 61 2.50 7.53 5.18
C LYS A 61 2.98 6.28 4.45
N ARG A 62 2.47 5.10 4.82
CA ARG A 62 2.84 3.82 4.18
C ARG A 62 2.47 3.78 2.71
N VAL A 63 1.26 4.21 2.36
CA VAL A 63 0.77 4.27 0.98
C VAL A 63 1.62 5.21 0.12
N ALA A 64 2.02 6.36 0.66
CA ALA A 64 2.90 7.32 -0.02
C ALA A 64 4.32 6.76 -0.24
N GLU A 65 4.88 6.10 0.76
CA GLU A 65 6.21 5.46 0.66
C GLU A 65 6.20 4.34 -0.39
N ALA A 66 5.21 3.45 -0.31
CA ALA A 66 5.03 2.37 -1.27
C ALA A 66 4.89 2.89 -2.71
N TYR A 67 4.05 3.91 -2.91
CA TYR A 67 3.87 4.54 -4.21
C TYR A 67 5.17 5.18 -4.71
N SER A 68 5.96 5.81 -3.83
CA SER A 68 7.22 6.48 -4.20
C SER A 68 8.25 5.54 -4.83
N VAL A 69 8.32 4.29 -4.35
CA VAL A 69 9.21 3.26 -4.91
C VAL A 69 8.60 2.62 -6.15
N LEU A 70 7.31 2.29 -6.11
CA LEU A 70 6.68 1.54 -7.21
C LEU A 70 6.36 2.39 -8.45
N GLN A 71 6.17 3.70 -8.30
CA GLN A 71 5.96 4.61 -9.43
C GLN A 71 7.23 4.80 -10.25
N ASP A 72 8.39 4.65 -9.62
CA ASP A 72 9.69 4.89 -10.24
C ASP A 72 10.25 3.57 -10.75
N ALA A 73 10.50 3.49 -12.06
CA ALA A 73 10.95 2.25 -12.69
C ALA A 73 12.31 1.79 -12.16
N GLN A 74 13.18 2.72 -11.75
CA GLN A 74 14.50 2.39 -11.21
C GLN A 74 14.36 1.87 -9.78
N LYS A 75 13.70 2.60 -8.90
CA LYS A 75 13.47 2.16 -7.51
C LYS A 75 12.69 0.85 -7.43
N ARG A 76 11.68 0.68 -8.30
CA ARG A 76 10.90 -0.56 -8.39
C ARG A 76 11.80 -1.74 -8.74
N LYS A 77 12.72 -1.60 -9.70
CA LYS A 77 13.69 -2.65 -10.04
C LYS A 77 14.58 -3.01 -8.86
N GLU A 78 15.12 -2.02 -8.16
CA GLU A 78 15.96 -2.24 -6.97
C GLU A 78 15.18 -2.93 -5.85
N TYR A 79 13.93 -2.55 -5.66
CA TYR A 79 13.04 -3.16 -4.67
C TYR A 79 12.69 -4.61 -5.03
N ASP A 80 12.30 -4.88 -6.28
CA ASP A 80 12.04 -6.24 -6.76
C ASP A 80 13.30 -7.13 -6.61
N ALA A 81 14.48 -6.61 -6.92
CA ALA A 81 15.74 -7.32 -6.74
C ALA A 81 16.01 -7.66 -5.25
N GLN A 82 15.72 -6.75 -4.33
CA GLN A 82 15.85 -7.01 -2.88
C GLN A 82 14.88 -8.09 -2.40
N ILE A 83 13.63 -8.06 -2.84
CA ILE A 83 12.63 -9.07 -2.46
C ILE A 83 13.03 -10.46 -3.01
N LEU A 84 13.52 -10.50 -4.26
CA LEU A 84 14.00 -11.74 -4.88
C LEU A 84 15.24 -12.30 -4.16
N ALA A 85 16.14 -11.43 -3.70
CA ALA A 85 17.35 -11.84 -2.97
C ALA A 85 17.04 -12.31 -1.54
N ALA A 86 16.13 -11.64 -0.83
CA ALA A 86 15.76 -11.96 0.55
C ALA A 86 15.07 -13.33 0.71
N GLY A 87 14.51 -13.89 -0.36
CA GLY A 87 13.89 -15.22 -0.34
C GLY A 87 14.87 -16.40 -0.44
N ARG A 88 16.19 -16.15 -0.51
CA ARG A 88 17.19 -17.21 -0.74
C ARG A 88 18.01 -17.62 0.50
N ASP A 89 17.82 -16.95 1.62
CA ASP A 89 18.56 -17.23 2.86
C ASP A 89 17.59 -17.51 4.02
N SER A 90 17.03 -18.71 4.00
CA SER A 90 16.42 -19.35 5.18
C SER A 90 16.52 -20.85 4.94
N SER A 91 17.73 -21.37 5.15
CA SER A 91 18.01 -22.81 5.26
C SER A 91 18.71 -23.09 6.57
#